data_AF-A0A5C3KX87-F1
#
_entry.id   AF-A0A5C3KX87-F1
#
_cell.length_a   1.000
_cell.length_b   1.000
_cell.length_c   1.000
_cell.angle_alpha   90.00
_cell.angle_beta   90.00
_cell.angle_gamma   90.00
#
_symmetry.space_group_name_H-M   'P 1'
#
loop_
_entity.id
_entity.type
_entity.pdbx_description
1 polymer ?
#
loop_
_entity_poly.entity_id
_entity_poly.type
_entity_poly.pdbx_seq_one_letter_code
_entity_poly.pdbx_strand_id
1 'polypeptide(L)'
;RALAEQRARKAQWLPDEVDDDQDDDWEYNQLGPRERMYLDARRRQQELERQQKDQELARKRELDSLSGFRRRSDENWYQARARSRGRSPSIPRTPTPKAKTPEPEAPPAPVYVESHEHAASRIQNQYRIHRSFKAIADLEKQFDDSKSHFTFPTTIDFQKPGSEDGHISVFVSRSPDDESSAMDVDNLPEGKLAFTSSNFGIHGYLESMLKLLTKLDGVESWGSKAVRTRRRDVVKKIEAEIARVDAYWKGAWHNY
;
A
#
# COMPACT_ATOMS: atom_id res chain seq x y z
N ARG A 1 -11.77 17.41 -45.47
CA ARG A 1 -10.86 18.24 -44.65
C ARG A 1 -11.28 18.32 -43.18
N ALA A 2 -12.56 18.55 -42.84
CA ALA A 2 -13.02 18.63 -41.44
C ALA A 2 -12.86 17.33 -40.60
N LEU A 3 -12.94 16.15 -41.23
CA LEU A 3 -12.81 14.85 -40.52
C LEU A 3 -11.37 14.48 -40.14
N ALA A 4 -10.38 15.01 -40.86
CA ALA A 4 -8.96 14.82 -40.55
C ALA A 4 -8.53 15.69 -39.34
N GLU A 5 -9.13 16.86 -39.21
CA GLU A 5 -8.84 17.81 -38.13
C GLU A 5 -9.43 17.36 -36.78
N GLN A 6 -10.58 16.68 -36.80
CA GLN A 6 -11.14 16.06 -35.58
C GLN A 6 -10.31 14.87 -35.09
N ARG A 7 -9.70 14.09 -35.99
CA ARG A 7 -8.76 13.02 -35.60
C ARG A 7 -7.46 13.58 -35.03
N ALA A 8 -6.96 14.69 -35.55
CA ALA A 8 -5.74 15.35 -35.05
C ALA A 8 -5.90 15.94 -33.64
N ARG A 9 -7.09 16.45 -33.28
CA ARG A 9 -7.35 16.97 -31.92
C ARG A 9 -7.52 15.86 -30.86
N LYS A 10 -8.00 14.67 -31.25
CA LYS A 10 -8.21 13.56 -30.30
C LYS A 10 -6.91 12.87 -29.89
N ALA A 11 -5.83 13.00 -30.66
CA ALA A 11 -4.53 12.38 -30.39
C ALA A 11 -3.58 13.21 -29.50
N GLN A 12 -3.95 14.44 -29.12
CA GLN A 12 -3.08 15.32 -28.32
C GLN A 12 -3.25 15.18 -26.79
N TRP A 13 -4.21 14.38 -26.31
CA TRP A 13 -4.57 14.33 -24.88
C TRP A 13 -4.76 12.93 -24.28
N LEU A 14 -4.37 11.86 -24.98
CA LEU A 14 -4.13 10.58 -24.31
C LEU A 14 -2.61 10.47 -24.07
N PRO A 15 -2.12 10.48 -22.82
CA PRO A 15 -0.86 9.81 -22.53
C PRO A 15 -0.98 8.37 -23.05
N ASP A 16 0.06 7.85 -23.68
CA ASP A 16 0.19 6.42 -23.96
C ASP A 16 0.02 5.67 -22.62
N GLU A 17 -1.20 5.26 -22.33
CA GLU A 17 -1.45 4.19 -21.38
C GLU A 17 -0.86 2.95 -22.05
N VAL A 18 0.38 2.66 -21.66
CA VAL A 18 1.03 1.36 -21.83
C VAL A 18 0.16 0.32 -21.13
N ASP A 19 -0.86 -0.13 -21.84
CA ASP A 19 -1.58 -1.35 -21.57
C ASP A 19 -0.67 -2.55 -21.93
N ASP A 20 -0.57 -3.48 -20.99
CA ASP A 20 -0.25 -4.90 -21.15
C ASP A 20 1.16 -5.35 -21.61
N ASP A 21 2.16 -5.18 -20.75
CA ASP A 21 3.45 -5.92 -20.83
C ASP A 21 3.42 -7.29 -20.10
N GLN A 22 2.25 -7.82 -19.69
CA GLN A 22 2.19 -9.00 -18.81
C GLN A 22 1.86 -10.32 -19.53
N ASP A 23 1.45 -10.27 -20.80
CA ASP A 23 1.24 -11.45 -21.64
C ASP A 23 2.43 -11.76 -22.59
N ASP A 24 3.39 -10.83 -22.75
CA ASP A 24 4.52 -10.94 -23.70
C ASP A 24 5.72 -11.76 -23.19
N ASP A 25 5.83 -12.02 -21.87
CA ASP A 25 6.98 -12.74 -21.29
C ASP A 25 7.03 -14.23 -21.69
N TRP A 26 5.88 -14.81 -22.08
CA TRP A 26 5.81 -16.19 -22.58
C TRP A 26 6.20 -16.31 -24.06
N GLU A 27 6.01 -15.27 -24.87
CA GLU A 27 6.38 -15.24 -26.29
C GLU A 27 7.87 -14.90 -26.45
N TYR A 28 8.39 -13.97 -25.64
CA TYR A 28 9.81 -13.60 -25.63
C TYR A 28 10.74 -14.79 -25.32
N ASN A 29 10.29 -15.73 -24.48
CA ASN A 29 11.05 -16.94 -24.11
C ASN A 29 11.01 -18.07 -25.15
N GLN A 30 10.21 -17.96 -26.22
CA GLN A 30 10.17 -18.92 -27.32
C GLN A 30 10.99 -18.47 -28.54
N LEU A 31 11.34 -17.18 -28.63
CA LEU A 31 12.12 -16.62 -29.74
C LEU A 31 13.57 -17.10 -29.74
N GLY A 32 14.17 -17.21 -30.94
CA GLY A 32 15.57 -17.59 -31.10
C GLY A 32 16.54 -16.52 -30.58
N PRO A 33 17.80 -16.86 -30.24
CA PRO A 33 18.77 -15.91 -29.65
C PRO A 33 18.99 -14.63 -30.48
N ARG A 34 18.93 -14.75 -31.81
CA ARG A 34 19.13 -13.63 -32.74
C ARG A 34 17.96 -12.65 -32.75
N GLU A 35 16.74 -13.17 -32.62
CA GLU A 35 15.51 -12.36 -32.61
C GLU A 35 15.37 -11.61 -31.28
N ARG A 36 15.73 -12.27 -30.16
CA ARG A 36 15.80 -11.61 -28.85
C ARG A 36 16.75 -10.42 -28.85
N MET A 37 17.97 -10.62 -29.37
CA MET A 37 18.94 -9.53 -29.51
C MET A 37 18.41 -8.35 -30.32
N TYR A 38 17.63 -8.60 -31.37
CA TYR A 38 17.05 -7.54 -32.19
C TYR A 38 15.96 -6.77 -31.45
N LEU A 39 15.09 -7.47 -30.71
CA LEU A 39 14.05 -6.85 -29.89
C LEU A 39 14.65 -6.04 -28.73
N ASP A 40 15.69 -6.55 -28.08
CA ASP A 40 16.40 -5.84 -27.01
C ASP A 40 17.11 -4.60 -27.53
N ALA A 41 17.78 -4.70 -28.69
CA ALA A 41 18.42 -3.56 -29.33
C ALA A 41 17.39 -2.48 -29.67
N ARG A 42 16.22 -2.88 -30.17
CA ARG A 42 15.12 -1.97 -30.50
C ARG A 42 14.54 -1.30 -29.25
N ARG A 43 14.33 -2.05 -28.17
CA ARG A 43 13.85 -1.52 -26.88
C ARG A 43 14.84 -0.52 -26.29
N ARG A 44 16.14 -0.85 -26.29
CA ARG A 44 17.21 0.04 -25.83
C ARG A 44 17.32 1.31 -26.67
N GLN A 45 17.12 1.22 -27.98
CA GLN A 45 17.12 2.39 -28.86
C GLN A 45 15.94 3.32 -28.56
N GLN A 46 14.76 2.76 -28.33
CA GLN A 46 13.55 3.52 -28.00
C GLN A 46 13.68 4.21 -26.64
N GLU A 47 14.31 3.56 -25.67
CA GLU A 47 14.57 4.14 -24.35
C GLU A 47 15.56 5.32 -24.41
N LEU A 48 16.63 5.20 -25.22
CA LEU A 48 17.57 6.30 -25.48
C LEU A 48 16.87 7.50 -26.13
N GLU A 49 16.00 7.26 -27.11
CA GLU A 49 15.22 8.32 -27.76
C GLU A 49 14.28 9.01 -26.76
N ARG A 50 13.63 8.24 -25.88
CA ARG A 50 12.77 8.80 -24.82
C ARG A 50 13.57 9.66 -23.84
N GLN A 51 14.75 9.20 -23.40
CA GLN A 51 15.63 9.99 -22.54
C GLN A 51 16.08 11.30 -23.22
N GLN A 52 16.43 11.26 -24.50
CA GLN A 52 16.80 12.47 -25.25
C GLN A 52 15.64 13.46 -25.33
N LYS A 53 14.43 12.95 -25.61
CA LYS A 53 13.21 13.78 -25.68
C LYS A 53 12.87 14.40 -24.34
N ASP A 54 13.03 13.65 -23.24
CA ASP A 54 12.81 14.17 -21.89
C ASP A 54 13.86 15.23 -21.50
N GLN A 55 15.13 15.02 -21.87
CA GLN A 55 16.17 16.04 -21.69
C GLN A 55 15.88 17.32 -22.48
N GLU A 56 15.43 17.19 -23.74
CA GLU A 56 15.07 18.32 -24.56
C GLU A 56 13.88 19.08 -23.97
N LEU A 57 12.86 18.37 -23.50
CA LEU A 57 11.69 18.96 -22.85
C LEU A 57 12.07 19.68 -21.56
N ALA A 58 12.95 19.09 -20.75
CA ALA A 58 13.48 19.71 -19.53
C ALA A 58 14.23 21.00 -19.84
N ARG A 59 15.13 20.97 -20.84
CA ARG A 59 15.87 22.15 -21.30
C ARG A 59 14.94 23.24 -21.82
N LYS A 60 13.88 22.86 -22.53
CA LYS A 60 12.85 23.80 -23.01
C LYS A 60 12.09 24.45 -21.85
N ARG A 61 11.69 23.66 -20.84
CA ARG A 61 11.05 24.17 -19.62
C ARG A 61 11.97 25.13 -18.85
N GLU A 62 13.26 24.83 -18.79
CA GLU A 62 14.25 25.69 -18.15
C GLU A 62 14.37 27.05 -18.86
N LEU A 63 14.46 27.05 -20.19
CA LEU A 63 14.45 28.28 -21.00
C LEU A 63 13.19 29.12 -20.79
N ASP A 64 12.01 28.48 -20.77
CA ASP A 64 10.75 29.18 -20.51
C ASP A 64 10.73 29.78 -19.09
N SER A 65 11.26 29.07 -18.09
CA SER A 65 11.34 29.57 -16.71
C SER A 65 12.23 30.82 -16.57
N LEU A 66 13.37 30.85 -17.28
CA LEU A 66 14.27 32.01 -17.35
C LEU A 66 13.61 33.22 -18.02
N SER A 67 12.77 32.99 -19.03
CA SER A 67 12.00 34.05 -19.69
C SER A 67 10.89 34.62 -18.78
N GLY A 68 10.24 33.78 -17.98
CA GLY A 68 9.19 34.19 -17.03
C GLY A 68 9.71 35.01 -15.85
N PHE A 69 10.94 34.75 -15.40
CA PHE A 69 11.57 35.47 -14.30
C PHE A 69 11.85 36.94 -14.62
N ARG A 70 12.17 37.28 -15.89
CA ARG A 70 12.33 38.69 -16.32
C ARG A 70 11.03 39.48 -16.32
N ARG A 71 9.88 38.86 -16.66
CA ARG A 71 8.57 39.56 -16.67
C ARG A 71 8.04 39.88 -15.26
N ARG A 72 8.29 39.01 -14.27
CA ARG A 72 7.82 39.23 -12.89
C ARG A 72 8.61 40.29 -12.11
N SER A 73 9.85 40.58 -12.51
CA SER A 73 10.69 41.56 -11.81
C SER A 73 10.27 43.01 -12.10
N ASP A 74 9.61 43.29 -13.23
CA ASP A 74 9.17 44.64 -13.61
C ASP A 74 7.83 45.03 -12.97
N GLU A 75 6.92 44.07 -12.73
CA GLU A 75 5.61 44.36 -12.12
C GLU A 75 5.67 44.63 -10.61
N ASN A 76 6.64 44.02 -9.90
CA ASN A 76 6.73 44.12 -8.45
C ASN A 76 7.33 45.45 -7.95
N TRP A 77 8.03 46.21 -8.82
CA TRP A 77 8.61 47.50 -8.45
C TRP A 77 7.58 48.64 -8.41
N TYR A 78 6.50 48.55 -9.19
CA TYR A 78 5.46 49.59 -9.22
C TYR A 78 4.45 49.51 -8.04
N GLN A 79 4.24 48.34 -7.43
CA GLN A 79 3.30 48.20 -6.31
C GLN A 79 3.87 48.61 -4.94
N ALA A 80 5.20 48.61 -4.78
CA ALA A 80 5.84 48.92 -3.50
C ALA A 80 5.82 50.43 -3.14
N ARG A 81 5.58 51.33 -4.11
CA ARG A 81 5.65 52.79 -3.89
C ARG A 81 4.32 53.44 -3.47
N ALA A 82 3.20 52.71 -3.52
CA ALA A 82 1.86 53.25 -3.26
C ALA A 82 1.35 53.08 -1.81
N ARG A 83 2.12 52.49 -0.89
CA ARG A 83 1.63 52.11 0.46
C ARG A 83 2.16 52.94 1.64
N SER A 84 2.78 54.09 1.41
CA SER A 84 3.44 54.86 2.48
C SER A 84 2.89 56.28 2.69
N ARG A 85 1.56 56.46 2.83
CA ARG A 85 1.01 57.70 3.43
C ARG A 85 -0.26 57.44 4.24
N GLY A 86 -0.22 57.76 5.53
CA GLY A 86 -1.38 58.12 6.34
C GLY A 86 -1.79 57.12 7.43
N ARG A 87 -1.14 57.18 8.58
CA ARG A 87 -1.66 56.63 9.85
C ARG A 87 -1.87 57.80 10.81
N SER A 88 -3.13 58.13 11.10
CA SER A 88 -3.54 59.00 12.21
C SER A 88 -4.62 58.27 13.04
N PRO A 89 -4.67 58.47 14.38
CA PRO A 89 -5.53 57.68 15.26
C PRO A 89 -6.85 58.38 15.66
N SER A 90 -7.87 57.53 15.86
CA SER A 90 -9.03 57.59 16.78
C SER A 90 -10.01 58.77 16.75
N ILE A 91 -11.28 58.46 16.44
CA ILE A 91 -12.49 59.03 17.09
C ILE A 91 -13.55 57.90 17.21
N PRO A 92 -14.22 57.71 18.37
CA PRO A 92 -15.38 56.83 18.49
C PRO A 92 -16.63 57.54 17.99
N ARG A 93 -17.35 56.95 17.03
CA ARG A 93 -18.66 57.45 16.58
C ARG A 93 -19.72 56.35 16.60
N THR A 94 -20.87 56.81 17.09
CA THR A 94 -22.18 56.18 17.32
C THR A 94 -22.72 55.26 16.23
N PRO A 95 -23.61 54.31 16.57
CA PRO A 95 -24.19 53.38 15.61
C PRO A 95 -25.12 54.12 14.64
N THR A 96 -24.68 54.21 13.39
CA THR A 96 -25.48 54.71 12.27
C THR A 96 -26.07 53.48 11.57
N PRO A 97 -27.36 53.47 11.16
CA PRO A 97 -28.00 52.31 10.55
C PRO A 97 -27.24 51.88 9.28
N LYS A 98 -26.83 50.61 9.22
CA LYS A 98 -26.13 50.01 8.09
C LYS A 98 -26.97 50.16 6.82
N ALA A 99 -26.52 51.01 5.91
CA ALA A 99 -26.87 50.90 4.51
C ALA A 99 -26.42 49.51 4.02
N LYS A 100 -27.30 48.78 3.33
CA LYS A 100 -27.00 47.53 2.64
C LYS A 100 -25.86 47.78 1.65
N THR A 101 -24.64 47.46 2.05
CA THR A 101 -23.56 47.20 1.10
C THR A 101 -24.05 46.09 0.17
N PRO A 102 -23.99 46.24 -1.16
CA PRO A 102 -24.27 45.15 -2.07
C PRO A 102 -23.29 44.02 -1.74
N GLU A 103 -23.86 42.89 -1.34
CA GLU A 103 -23.16 41.63 -1.12
C GLU A 103 -22.30 41.35 -2.36
N PRO A 104 -20.96 41.21 -2.22
CA PRO A 104 -20.13 40.84 -3.36
C PRO A 104 -20.67 39.51 -3.88
N GLU A 105 -21.10 39.49 -5.15
CA GLU A 105 -21.58 38.27 -5.82
C GLU A 105 -20.63 37.13 -5.48
N ALA A 106 -21.19 36.07 -4.88
CA ALA A 106 -20.43 34.87 -4.56
C ALA A 106 -19.67 34.43 -5.82
N PRO A 107 -18.38 34.09 -5.71
CA PRO A 107 -17.62 33.64 -6.87
C PRO A 107 -18.39 32.50 -7.56
N PRO A 108 -18.45 32.48 -8.90
CA PRO A 108 -19.21 31.46 -9.62
C PRO A 108 -18.74 30.09 -9.17
N ALA A 109 -19.69 29.21 -8.87
CA ALA A 109 -19.39 27.85 -8.43
C ALA A 109 -18.45 27.19 -9.46
N PRO A 110 -17.39 26.49 -9.02
CA PRO A 110 -16.45 25.86 -9.94
C PRO A 110 -17.20 24.88 -10.85
N VAL A 111 -17.08 25.09 -12.16
CA VAL A 111 -17.66 24.19 -13.16
C VAL A 111 -16.77 22.96 -13.25
N TYR A 112 -17.20 21.87 -12.62
CA TYR A 112 -16.51 20.59 -12.73
C TYR A 112 -16.71 20.03 -14.14
N VAL A 113 -15.63 20.04 -14.93
CA VAL A 113 -15.58 19.29 -16.20
C VAL A 113 -15.23 17.82 -15.94
N GLU A 114 -15.63 16.92 -16.85
CA GLU A 114 -15.36 15.47 -16.83
C GLU A 114 -13.91 15.10 -16.48
N SER A 115 -12.93 15.90 -16.95
CA SER A 115 -11.51 15.73 -16.59
C SER A 115 -11.24 15.80 -15.08
N HIS A 116 -11.98 16.64 -14.33
CA HIS A 116 -11.87 16.72 -12.87
C HIS A 116 -12.40 15.46 -12.19
N GLU A 117 -13.43 14.83 -12.73
CA GLU A 117 -14.01 13.59 -12.19
C GLU A 117 -13.06 12.41 -12.39
N HIS A 118 -12.43 12.30 -13.57
CA HIS A 118 -11.37 11.33 -13.82
C HIS A 118 -10.17 11.54 -12.88
N ALA A 119 -9.72 12.79 -12.72
CA ALA A 119 -8.61 13.11 -11.82
C ALA A 119 -8.97 12.77 -10.35
N ALA A 120 -10.17 13.13 -9.90
CA ALA A 120 -10.65 12.80 -8.57
C ALA A 120 -10.70 11.28 -8.34
N SER A 121 -11.19 10.52 -9.32
CA SER A 121 -11.24 9.06 -9.27
C SER A 121 -9.84 8.44 -9.12
N ARG A 122 -8.85 8.95 -9.87
CA ARG A 122 -7.45 8.49 -9.76
C ARG A 122 -6.86 8.79 -8.39
N ILE A 123 -7.08 10.00 -7.87
CA ILE A 123 -6.59 10.41 -6.54
C ILE A 123 -7.23 9.55 -5.45
N GLN A 124 -8.54 9.33 -5.52
CA GLN A 124 -9.27 8.49 -4.57
C GLN A 124 -8.79 7.04 -4.62
N ASN A 125 -8.60 6.49 -5.82
CA ASN A 125 -8.08 5.13 -5.97
C ASN A 125 -6.69 4.99 -5.37
N GLN A 126 -5.79 5.94 -5.63
CA GLN A 126 -4.44 5.90 -5.08
C GLN A 126 -4.43 6.04 -3.56
N TYR A 127 -5.30 6.88 -3.00
CA TYR A 127 -5.48 6.98 -1.55
C TYR A 127 -5.99 5.68 -0.94
N ARG A 128 -6.95 5.01 -1.58
CA ARG A 128 -7.47 3.71 -1.15
C ARG A 128 -6.38 2.63 -1.17
N ILE A 129 -5.62 2.53 -2.26
CA ILE A 129 -4.47 1.62 -2.37
C ILE A 129 -3.44 1.89 -1.26
N HIS A 130 -3.09 3.16 -1.04
CA HIS A 130 -2.16 3.54 0.02
C HIS A 130 -2.68 3.15 1.41
N ARG A 131 -3.97 3.37 1.68
CA ARG A 131 -4.61 2.95 2.93
C ARG A 131 -4.53 1.42 3.12
N SER A 132 -4.72 0.64 2.06
CA SER A 132 -4.58 -0.81 2.11
C SER A 132 -3.15 -1.24 2.45
N PHE A 133 -2.14 -0.62 1.84
CA PHE A 133 -0.74 -0.89 2.22
C PHE A 133 -0.46 -0.55 3.68
N LYS A 134 -0.95 0.60 4.14
CA LYS A 134 -0.80 0.99 5.55
C LYS A 134 -1.46 -0.04 6.48
N ALA A 135 -2.67 -0.48 6.17
CA ALA A 135 -3.37 -1.50 6.96
C ALA A 135 -2.59 -2.82 7.00
N ILE A 136 -2.03 -3.27 5.88
CA ILE A 136 -1.20 -4.49 5.85
C ILE A 136 0.06 -4.32 6.70
N ALA A 137 0.75 -3.17 6.60
CA ALA A 137 1.94 -2.89 7.40
C ALA A 137 1.63 -2.84 8.91
N ASP A 138 0.50 -2.24 9.30
CA ASP A 138 0.05 -2.19 10.69
C ASP A 138 -0.30 -3.59 11.23
N LEU A 139 -0.81 -4.50 10.38
CA LEU A 139 -1.09 -5.89 10.73
C LEU A 139 0.17 -6.75 10.83
N GLU A 140 1.12 -6.54 9.91
CA GLU A 140 2.44 -7.20 9.98
C GLU A 140 3.19 -6.79 11.24
N LYS A 141 3.13 -5.51 11.63
CA LYS A 141 3.68 -5.05 12.90
C LYS A 141 3.02 -5.73 14.10
N GLN A 142 1.68 -5.85 14.10
CA GLN A 142 0.98 -6.57 15.17
C GLN A 142 1.42 -8.03 15.27
N PHE A 143 1.65 -8.68 14.12
CA PHE A 143 2.20 -10.04 14.08
C PHE A 143 3.60 -10.10 14.73
N ASP A 144 4.51 -9.21 14.33
CA ASP A 144 5.87 -9.18 14.86
C ASP A 144 5.89 -8.88 16.38
N ASP A 145 5.05 -7.94 16.83
CA ASP A 145 4.89 -7.61 18.25
C ASP A 145 4.39 -8.83 19.04
N SER A 146 3.32 -9.49 18.57
CA SER A 146 2.80 -10.73 19.19
C SER A 146 3.84 -11.84 19.22
N LYS A 147 4.62 -12.00 18.15
CA LYS A 147 5.69 -13.01 18.06
C LYS A 147 6.83 -12.74 19.04
N SER A 148 7.21 -11.48 19.22
CA SER A 148 8.28 -11.11 20.16
C SER A 148 7.92 -11.33 21.62
N HIS A 149 6.63 -11.23 21.97
CA HIS A 149 6.13 -11.40 23.33
C HIS A 149 5.77 -12.85 23.67
N PHE A 150 5.64 -13.71 22.66
CA PHE A 150 5.25 -15.10 22.87
C PHE A 150 6.44 -15.94 23.35
N THR A 151 6.21 -16.69 24.42
CA THR A 151 7.18 -17.64 24.98
C THR A 151 6.57 -19.02 25.04
N PHE A 152 7.28 -20.01 24.51
CA PHE A 152 6.83 -21.40 24.54
C PHE A 152 6.85 -21.94 25.99
N PRO A 153 5.76 -22.55 26.47
CA PRO A 153 5.72 -23.13 27.81
C PRO A 153 6.52 -24.43 27.86
N THR A 154 7.24 -24.66 28.95
CA THR A 154 8.04 -25.88 29.18
C THR A 154 7.20 -27.11 29.48
N THR A 155 5.93 -26.92 29.85
CA THR A 155 4.99 -27.99 30.19
C THR A 155 3.70 -27.78 29.41
N ILE A 156 3.24 -28.82 28.71
CA ILE A 156 2.03 -28.79 27.89
C ILE A 156 1.05 -29.83 28.41
N ASP A 157 -0.21 -29.44 28.56
CA ASP A 157 -1.27 -30.35 28.99
C ASP A 157 -2.06 -30.89 27.78
N PHE A 158 -2.19 -32.20 27.67
CA PHE A 158 -2.98 -32.86 26.64
C PHE A 158 -4.26 -33.43 27.21
N GLN A 159 -5.34 -33.43 26.43
CA GLN A 159 -6.58 -34.09 26.80
C GLN A 159 -6.33 -35.61 26.86
N LYS A 160 -6.69 -36.24 27.98
CA LYS A 160 -6.51 -37.68 28.15
C LYS A 160 -7.50 -38.45 27.26
N PRO A 161 -7.06 -39.37 26.39
CA PRO A 161 -7.99 -40.16 25.58
C PRO A 161 -8.88 -41.02 26.49
N GLY A 162 -10.20 -40.92 26.31
CA GLY A 162 -11.19 -41.68 27.08
C GLY A 162 -11.58 -41.08 28.45
N SER A 163 -11.17 -39.85 28.77
CA SER A 163 -11.63 -39.12 29.95
C SER A 163 -12.02 -37.70 29.57
N GLU A 164 -13.23 -37.26 29.96
CA GLU A 164 -13.71 -35.92 29.63
C GLU A 164 -12.98 -34.82 30.43
N ASP A 165 -12.58 -35.11 31.67
CA ASP A 165 -11.98 -34.13 32.59
C ASP A 165 -10.48 -34.37 32.90
N GLY A 166 -9.89 -35.43 32.35
CA GLY A 166 -8.49 -35.77 32.58
C GLY A 166 -7.54 -35.05 31.62
N HIS A 167 -6.40 -34.57 32.13
CA HIS A 167 -5.28 -34.10 31.30
C HIS A 167 -3.97 -34.84 31.64
N ILE A 168 -3.04 -34.84 30.70
CA ILE A 168 -1.69 -35.40 30.79
C ILE A 168 -0.71 -34.25 30.59
N SER A 169 0.09 -33.94 31.61
CA SER A 169 1.13 -32.91 31.50
C SER A 169 2.44 -33.52 31.01
N VAL A 170 2.95 -33.00 29.90
CA VAL A 170 4.20 -33.43 29.26
C VAL A 170 5.23 -32.32 29.37
N PHE A 171 6.45 -32.66 29.79
CA PHE A 171 7.57 -31.74 29.84
C PHE A 171 8.29 -31.70 28.49
N VAL A 172 8.52 -30.50 27.96
CA VAL A 172 9.16 -30.28 26.66
C VAL A 172 10.59 -29.80 26.86
N SER A 173 11.56 -30.69 26.63
CA SER A 173 12.99 -30.38 26.74
C SER A 173 13.59 -29.77 25.47
N ARG A 174 12.89 -29.81 24.34
CA ARG A 174 13.41 -29.35 23.04
C ARG A 174 13.03 -27.89 22.76
N SER A 175 14.00 -27.13 22.26
CA SER A 175 13.76 -25.77 21.77
C SER A 175 12.98 -25.84 20.45
N PRO A 176 11.97 -24.97 20.24
CA PRO A 176 11.20 -24.88 19.01
C PRO A 176 12.01 -24.43 17.78
N ASP A 177 13.23 -23.92 17.97
CA ASP A 177 14.12 -23.50 16.89
C ASP A 177 14.93 -24.66 16.29
N ASP A 178 14.78 -25.88 16.81
CA ASP A 178 15.41 -27.08 16.27
C ASP A 178 14.60 -27.56 15.05
N GLU A 179 14.84 -26.94 13.88
CA GLU A 179 14.14 -27.17 12.60
C GLU A 179 14.24 -28.60 12.04
N SER A 180 14.80 -29.54 12.81
CA SER A 180 15.13 -30.90 12.39
C SER A 180 13.92 -31.84 12.22
N SER A 181 12.68 -31.39 12.41
CA SER A 181 11.49 -32.23 12.14
C SER A 181 10.21 -31.44 11.84
N ALA A 182 10.19 -30.72 10.72
CA ALA A 182 8.94 -30.49 9.98
C ALA A 182 8.56 -31.76 9.21
N MET A 183 8.34 -32.86 9.92
CA MET A 183 7.76 -34.08 9.32
C MET A 183 6.25 -33.90 9.27
N ASP A 184 5.62 -34.26 8.15
CA ASP A 184 4.16 -34.40 8.03
C ASP A 184 3.65 -35.39 9.10
N VAL A 185 3.16 -34.85 10.23
CA VAL A 185 2.53 -35.64 11.31
C VAL A 185 1.02 -35.71 11.11
N ASP A 186 0.55 -35.83 9.87
CA ASP A 186 -0.88 -35.84 9.54
C ASP A 186 -1.54 -37.23 9.77
N ASN A 187 -0.78 -38.26 10.16
CA ASN A 187 -1.26 -39.65 10.21
C ASN A 187 -1.21 -40.34 11.61
N LEU A 188 -0.92 -39.62 12.69
CA LEU A 188 -0.94 -40.19 14.06
C LEU A 188 -2.14 -39.66 14.86
N PRO A 189 -2.63 -40.41 15.88
CA PRO A 189 -3.68 -39.92 16.77
C PRO A 189 -3.18 -38.65 17.48
N GLU A 190 -3.68 -37.50 16.99
CA GLU A 190 -3.28 -36.19 17.48
C GLU A 190 -3.72 -36.03 18.94
N GLY A 191 -2.75 -35.93 19.84
CA GLY A 191 -3.01 -35.50 21.21
C GLY A 191 -3.60 -34.10 21.16
N LYS A 192 -4.86 -33.95 21.54
CA LYS A 192 -5.52 -32.65 21.56
C LYS A 192 -5.01 -31.83 22.75
N LEU A 193 -4.60 -30.60 22.49
CA LEU A 193 -4.28 -29.64 23.56
C LEU A 193 -5.47 -29.46 24.50
N ALA A 194 -5.24 -29.63 25.81
CA ALA A 194 -6.25 -29.37 26.81
C ALA A 194 -6.47 -27.85 26.97
N PHE A 195 -7.70 -27.45 27.33
CA PHE A 195 -8.04 -26.08 27.69
C PHE A 195 -7.72 -25.82 29.17
N THR A 196 -6.43 -25.84 29.53
CA THR A 196 -5.94 -25.55 30.89
C THR A 196 -5.33 -24.16 30.97
N SER A 197 -5.11 -23.67 32.20
CA SER A 197 -4.39 -22.41 32.43
C SER A 197 -2.94 -22.47 31.96
N SER A 198 -2.29 -23.65 31.98
CA SER A 198 -0.93 -23.84 31.47
C SER A 198 -0.84 -23.60 29.97
N ASN A 199 -1.83 -24.09 29.21
CA ASN A 199 -1.89 -23.93 27.76
C ASN A 199 -2.51 -22.62 27.28
N PHE A 200 -3.00 -21.77 28.20
CA PHE A 200 -3.68 -20.52 27.84
C PHE A 200 -2.82 -19.64 26.92
N GLY A 201 -1.52 -19.56 27.17
CA GLY A 201 -0.59 -18.79 26.34
C GLY A 201 -0.54 -19.28 24.89
N ILE A 202 -0.57 -20.60 24.67
CA ILE A 202 -0.57 -21.20 23.32
C ILE A 202 -1.90 -20.89 22.61
N HIS A 203 -3.03 -21.19 23.26
CA HIS A 203 -4.36 -20.96 22.68
C HIS A 203 -4.58 -19.48 22.35
N GLY A 204 -4.25 -18.57 23.27
CA GLY A 204 -4.37 -17.14 23.07
C GLY A 204 -3.47 -16.62 21.93
N TYR A 205 -2.27 -17.18 21.79
CA TYR A 205 -1.37 -16.82 20.70
C TYR A 205 -1.90 -17.30 19.34
N LEU A 206 -2.33 -18.55 19.23
CA LEU A 206 -2.96 -19.09 18.01
C LEU A 206 -4.23 -18.31 17.64
N GLU A 207 -5.10 -18.01 18.60
CA GLU A 207 -6.30 -17.19 18.37
C GLU A 207 -5.92 -15.80 17.86
N SER A 208 -4.86 -15.18 18.41
CA SER A 208 -4.39 -13.88 17.95
C SER A 208 -3.92 -13.90 16.48
N MET A 209 -3.28 -14.99 16.03
CA MET A 209 -2.86 -15.17 14.63
C MET A 209 -4.04 -15.38 13.69
N LEU A 210 -4.99 -16.24 14.06
CA LEU A 210 -6.22 -16.48 13.29
C LEU A 210 -7.01 -15.18 13.11
N LYS A 211 -7.05 -14.34 14.16
CA LYS A 211 -7.65 -13.01 14.10
C LYS A 211 -6.90 -12.07 13.14
N LEU A 212 -5.58 -12.14 13.08
CA LEU A 212 -4.79 -11.35 12.11
C LEU A 212 -5.05 -11.81 10.66
N LEU A 213 -5.17 -13.12 10.42
CA LEU A 213 -5.54 -13.66 9.10
C LEU A 213 -6.91 -13.15 8.66
N THR A 214 -7.92 -13.24 9.53
CA THR A 214 -9.27 -12.72 9.23
C THR A 214 -9.24 -11.21 8.92
N LYS A 215 -8.43 -10.43 9.65
CA LYS A 215 -8.27 -8.99 9.37
C LYS A 215 -7.58 -8.73 8.04
N LEU A 216 -6.57 -9.52 7.67
CA LEU A 216 -5.86 -9.40 6.39
C LEU A 216 -6.80 -9.68 5.21
N ASP A 217 -7.65 -10.70 5.32
CA ASP A 217 -8.64 -11.02 4.27
C ASP A 217 -9.61 -9.87 4.01
N GLY A 218 -9.97 -9.13 5.07
CA GLY A 218 -10.78 -7.93 4.98
C GLY A 218 -10.09 -6.72 4.32
N VAL A 219 -8.78 -6.75 4.07
CA VAL A 219 -8.08 -5.63 3.40
C VAL A 219 -8.30 -5.69 1.90
N GLU A 220 -9.07 -4.74 1.38
CA GLU A 220 -9.35 -4.61 -0.05
C GLU A 220 -8.12 -4.19 -0.86
N SER A 221 -7.97 -4.75 -2.06
CA SER A 221 -6.82 -4.44 -2.94
C SER A 221 -7.06 -3.31 -3.93
N TRP A 222 -8.31 -2.91 -4.16
CA TRP A 222 -8.70 -1.88 -5.13
C TRP A 222 -8.07 -2.11 -6.53
N GLY A 223 -7.98 -3.38 -6.95
CA GLY A 223 -7.36 -3.78 -8.22
C GLY A 223 -5.83 -3.84 -8.22
N SER A 224 -5.16 -3.31 -7.19
CA SER A 224 -3.69 -3.32 -7.11
C SER A 224 -3.12 -4.71 -6.88
N LYS A 225 -2.33 -5.20 -7.85
CA LYS A 225 -1.58 -6.47 -7.74
C LYS A 225 -0.58 -6.43 -6.59
N ALA A 226 0.12 -5.31 -6.42
CA ALA A 226 1.12 -5.16 -5.38
C ALA A 226 0.52 -5.30 -3.96
N VAL A 227 -0.70 -4.78 -3.74
CA VAL A 227 -1.42 -4.98 -2.48
C VAL A 227 -1.76 -6.46 -2.27
N ARG A 228 -2.25 -7.16 -3.32
CA ARG A 228 -2.54 -8.60 -3.25
C ARG A 228 -1.32 -9.45 -2.95
N THR A 229 -0.18 -9.14 -3.59
CA THR A 229 1.10 -9.83 -3.34
C THR A 229 1.54 -9.61 -1.91
N ARG A 230 1.63 -8.35 -1.45
CA ARG A 230 2.07 -8.04 -0.09
C ARG A 230 1.19 -8.70 0.96
N ARG A 231 -0.14 -8.68 0.78
CA ARG A 231 -1.07 -9.36 1.67
C ARG A 231 -0.78 -10.86 1.76
N ARG A 232 -0.55 -11.52 0.62
CA ARG A 232 -0.24 -12.95 0.55
C ARG A 232 1.07 -13.28 1.26
N ASP A 233 2.09 -12.44 1.13
CA ASP A 233 3.37 -12.65 1.79
C ASP A 233 3.22 -12.60 3.32
N VAL A 234 2.42 -11.66 3.83
CA VAL A 234 2.14 -11.57 5.28
C VAL A 234 1.31 -12.76 5.75
N VAL A 235 0.30 -13.18 4.98
CA VAL A 235 -0.49 -14.40 5.28
C VAL A 235 0.42 -15.61 5.41
N LYS A 236 1.31 -15.84 4.44
CA LYS A 236 2.28 -16.96 4.48
C LYS A 236 3.17 -16.94 5.71
N LYS A 237 3.63 -15.76 6.14
CA LYS A 237 4.44 -15.63 7.38
C LYS A 237 3.64 -16.03 8.61
N ILE A 238 2.38 -15.60 8.70
CA ILE A 238 1.51 -15.93 9.83
C ILE A 238 1.18 -17.43 9.82
N GLU A 239 0.85 -18.01 8.67
CA GLU A 239 0.57 -19.46 8.54
C GLU A 239 1.79 -20.31 8.88
N ALA A 240 2.98 -19.93 8.42
CA ALA A 240 4.22 -20.62 8.80
C ALA A 240 4.48 -20.57 10.31
N GLU A 241 4.11 -19.47 10.96
CA GLU A 241 4.23 -19.33 12.40
C GLU A 241 3.19 -20.17 13.15
N ILE A 242 1.94 -20.22 12.70
CA ILE A 242 0.91 -21.15 13.23
C ILE A 242 1.43 -22.58 13.13
N ALA A 243 1.96 -22.97 11.96
CA ALA A 243 2.52 -24.30 11.75
C ALA A 243 3.72 -24.58 12.67
N ARG A 244 4.56 -23.58 12.97
CA ARG A 244 5.66 -23.70 13.94
C ARG A 244 5.15 -24.00 15.35
N VAL A 245 4.13 -23.27 15.79
CA VAL A 245 3.50 -23.50 17.10
C VAL A 245 2.84 -24.88 17.14
N ASP A 246 2.20 -25.29 16.05
CA ASP A 246 1.58 -26.60 15.94
C ASP A 246 2.59 -27.74 15.98
N ALA A 247 3.68 -27.63 15.22
CA ALA A 247 4.77 -28.58 15.25
C ALA A 247 5.38 -28.71 16.66
N TYR A 248 5.49 -27.61 17.39
CA TYR A 248 6.02 -27.62 18.76
C TYR A 248 5.19 -28.50 19.70
N TRP A 249 3.88 -28.28 19.79
CA TRP A 249 3.05 -29.06 20.71
C TRP A 249 2.78 -30.48 20.19
N LYS A 250 2.68 -30.69 18.87
CA LYS A 250 2.59 -32.04 18.29
C LYS A 250 3.88 -32.84 18.55
N GLY A 251 5.03 -32.20 18.47
CA GLY A 251 6.33 -32.78 18.82
C GLY A 251 6.41 -33.17 20.30
N ALA A 252 5.88 -32.35 21.20
CA ALA A 252 5.78 -32.70 22.62
C ALA A 252 4.94 -33.96 22.85
N TRP A 253 3.78 -34.07 22.18
CA TRP A 253 2.94 -35.27 22.23
C TRP A 253 3.65 -36.51 21.69
N HIS A 254 4.39 -36.37 20.58
CA HIS A 254 5.10 -37.50 19.97
C HIS A 254 6.23 -38.06 20.86
N ASN A 255 6.83 -37.22 21.72
CA ASN A 255 7.92 -37.62 22.60
C ASN A 255 7.44 -38.15 23.98
N TYR A 256 6.14 -38.11 24.25
CA TYR A 256 5.50 -38.67 25.45
C TYR A 256 5.19 -40.16 25.27
#